data_AF-A0A396I474-F1
#
_entry.id   AF-A0A396I474-F1
#
_cell.length_a   1.000
_cell.length_b   1.000
_cell.length_c   1.000
_cell.angle_alpha   90.00
_cell.angle_beta   90.00
_cell.angle_gamma   90.00
#
_symmetry.space_group_name_H-M   'P 1'
#
loop_
_entity.id
_entity.type
_entity.pdbx_description
1 polymer ?
#
loop_
_entity_poly.entity_id
_entity_poly.type
_entity_poly.pdbx_seq_one_letter_code
_entity_poly.pdbx_strand_id
1 'polypeptide(L)'
;MQDQSMKSLLLRIASLEPSSTIHCPFLSSLLNKCLLRVFKFPTHPPYDSMIKRAVKELNEKSGSTEEDISKFIRREYDNDLPFDHAFILHSRLKKFCMSGELLCTENGKYVFVDCESEVEEEEDDDEEDEEEEDTNNVNYFHTIIK
;
A
#
# COMPACT_ATOMS: atom_id res chain seq x y z
N MET A 1 -18.79 6.56 10.32
CA MET A 1 -18.84 7.06 11.71
C MET A 1 -18.03 8.36 11.94
N GLN A 2 -17.02 8.68 11.13
CA GLN A 2 -16.16 9.87 11.32
C GLN A 2 -16.83 11.21 10.93
N ASP A 3 -17.77 11.17 9.97
CA ASP A 3 -18.47 12.34 9.42
C ASP A 3 -19.41 13.04 10.41
N GLN A 4 -20.06 12.29 11.31
CA GLN A 4 -21.01 12.82 12.28
C GLN A 4 -20.33 13.59 13.42
N SER A 5 -19.15 13.12 13.84
CA SER A 5 -18.34 13.80 14.86
C SER A 5 -17.84 15.16 14.35
N MET A 6 -17.41 15.21 13.10
CA MET A 6 -16.95 16.44 12.45
C MET A 6 -18.08 17.47 12.30
N LYS A 7 -19.27 17.04 11.87
CA LYS A 7 -20.45 17.91 11.75
C LYS A 7 -20.93 18.47 13.10
N SER A 8 -20.91 17.64 14.14
CA SER A 8 -21.22 18.05 15.51
C SER A 8 -20.24 19.11 16.03
N LEU A 9 -18.94 18.92 15.81
CA LEU A 9 -17.92 19.90 16.17
C LEU A 9 -18.09 21.22 15.39
N LEU A 10 -18.36 21.13 14.09
CA LEU A 10 -18.56 22.32 13.25
C LEU A 10 -19.76 23.14 13.73
N LEU A 11 -20.87 22.46 14.07
CA LEU A 11 -22.07 23.10 14.61
C LEU A 11 -21.79 23.78 15.95
N ARG A 12 -21.01 23.13 16.82
CA ARG A 12 -20.63 23.68 18.12
C ARG A 12 -19.74 24.90 17.97
N ILE A 13 -18.79 24.90 17.04
CA ILE A 13 -17.93 26.05 16.72
C ILE A 13 -18.76 27.20 16.14
N ALA A 14 -19.68 26.91 15.22
CA ALA A 14 -20.57 27.91 14.64
C ALA A 14 -21.54 28.53 15.66
N SER A 15 -21.86 27.80 16.74
CA SER A 15 -22.67 28.29 17.86
C SER A 15 -21.90 29.10 18.92
N LEU A 16 -20.57 29.20 18.80
CA LEU A 16 -19.78 30.11 19.63
C LEU A 16 -19.96 31.54 19.10
N GLU A 17 -20.52 32.43 19.92
CA GLU A 17 -20.64 33.84 19.60
C GLU A 17 -19.24 34.46 19.35
N PRO A 18 -18.96 35.04 18.17
CA PRO A 18 -17.68 35.66 17.87
C PRO A 18 -17.40 36.93 18.70
N SER A 19 -18.42 37.44 19.40
CA SER A 19 -18.40 38.73 20.10
C SER A 19 -17.79 38.72 21.49
N SER A 20 -17.46 37.57 22.09
CA SER A 20 -16.46 37.56 23.17
C SER A 20 -15.06 37.56 22.55
N THR A 21 -14.80 38.60 21.76
CA THR A 21 -13.53 38.82 21.07
C THR A 21 -12.44 38.95 22.12
N ILE A 22 -11.61 37.92 22.27
CA ILE A 22 -10.27 38.10 22.82
C ILE A 22 -9.55 39.00 21.80
N HIS A 23 -9.70 40.32 21.95
CA HIS A 23 -9.04 41.33 21.11
C HIS A 23 -7.57 41.41 21.53
N CYS A 24 -6.88 40.31 21.28
CA CYS A 24 -5.45 40.19 21.41
C CYS A 24 -4.92 40.06 19.98
N PRO A 25 -4.40 41.14 19.38
CA PRO A 25 -3.78 41.11 18.06
C PRO A 25 -2.71 40.02 17.96
N PHE A 26 -2.02 39.75 19.07
CA PHE A 26 -1.03 38.68 19.19
C PHE A 26 -1.65 37.29 19.06
N LEU A 27 -2.78 37.01 19.73
CA LEU A 27 -3.45 35.71 19.60
C LEU A 27 -4.13 35.55 18.25
N SER A 28 -4.66 36.61 17.65
CA SER A 28 -5.23 36.55 16.29
C SER A 28 -4.15 36.23 15.25
N SER A 29 -2.97 36.86 15.37
CA SER A 29 -1.81 36.56 14.53
C SER A 29 -1.30 35.13 14.77
N LEU A 30 -1.22 34.69 16.03
CA LEU A 30 -0.80 33.35 16.38
C LEU A 30 -1.80 32.29 15.87
N LEU A 31 -3.10 32.52 16.03
CA LEU A 31 -4.15 31.65 15.51
C LEU A 31 -4.08 31.59 13.99
N ASN A 32 -3.99 32.72 13.28
CA ASN A 32 -3.82 32.70 11.82
C ASN A 32 -2.55 31.94 11.41
N LYS A 33 -1.42 32.17 12.08
CA LYS A 33 -0.15 31.49 11.78
C LYS A 33 -0.16 29.99 12.13
N CYS A 34 -0.90 29.60 13.16
CA CYS A 34 -1.01 28.21 13.61
C CYS A 34 -2.05 27.45 12.78
N LEU A 35 -3.24 28.01 12.57
CA LEU A 35 -4.29 27.42 11.74
C LEU A 35 -3.79 27.23 10.30
N LEU A 36 -3.12 28.22 9.72
CA LEU A 36 -2.51 28.04 8.39
C LEU A 36 -1.36 27.02 8.38
N ARG A 37 -0.70 26.73 9.52
CA ARG A 37 0.28 25.63 9.59
C ARG A 37 -0.38 24.27 9.78
N VAL A 38 -1.51 24.21 10.48
CA VAL A 38 -2.24 22.97 10.80
C VAL A 38 -3.13 22.52 9.65
N PHE A 39 -3.75 23.45 8.93
CA PHE A 39 -4.67 23.19 7.82
C PHE A 39 -4.05 23.39 6.44
N LYS A 40 -2.73 23.63 6.37
CA LYS A 40 -2.02 23.54 5.10
C LYS A 40 -2.08 22.09 4.63
N PHE A 41 -2.78 21.88 3.52
CA PHE A 41 -2.68 20.62 2.80
C PHE A 41 -1.21 20.43 2.40
N PRO A 42 -0.61 19.28 2.70
CA PRO A 42 0.70 18.95 2.14
C PRO A 42 0.62 19.09 0.63
N THR A 43 1.54 19.83 0.04
CA THR A 43 1.63 19.94 -1.43
C THR A 43 2.20 18.66 -2.05
N HIS A 44 2.80 17.81 -1.23
CA HIS A 44 3.28 16.50 -1.61
C HIS A 44 2.17 15.43 -1.45
N PRO A 45 2.18 14.37 -2.27
CA PRO A 45 1.26 13.25 -2.09
C PRO A 45 1.58 12.48 -0.79
N PRO A 46 0.72 11.53 -0.37
CA PRO A 46 1.01 10.67 0.78
C PRO A 46 2.34 9.93 0.63
N TYR A 47 3.00 9.64 1.75
CA TYR A 47 4.29 8.92 1.75
C TYR A 47 4.24 7.60 0.97
N ASP A 48 3.11 6.91 0.97
CA ASP A 48 2.93 5.68 0.21
C ASP A 48 3.17 5.87 -1.27
N SER A 49 2.52 6.88 -1.83
CA SER A 49 2.66 7.24 -3.23
C SER A 49 4.08 7.71 -3.54
N MET A 50 4.68 8.48 -2.64
CA MET A 50 6.07 8.95 -2.79
C MET A 50 7.07 7.79 -2.80
N ILE A 51 6.94 6.83 -1.87
CA ILE A 51 7.80 5.65 -1.77
C ILE A 51 7.59 4.73 -2.99
N LYS A 52 6.33 4.47 -3.37
CA LYS A 52 5.99 3.66 -4.56
C LYS A 52 6.61 4.24 -5.82
N ARG A 53 6.49 5.55 -6.00
CA ARG A 53 7.11 6.26 -7.11
C ARG A 53 8.65 6.19 -7.04
N ALA A 54 9.24 6.42 -5.88
CA ALA A 54 10.68 6.41 -5.69
C ALA A 54 11.30 5.05 -6.03
N VAL A 55 10.80 3.96 -5.44
CA VAL A 55 11.34 2.61 -5.69
C VAL A 55 11.16 2.22 -7.16
N LYS A 56 10.03 2.57 -7.78
CA LYS A 56 9.77 2.30 -9.21
C LYS A 56 10.68 3.10 -10.15
N GLU A 57 10.92 4.39 -9.86
CA GLU A 57 11.73 5.25 -10.73
C GLU A 57 13.24 5.08 -10.51
N LEU A 58 13.67 4.76 -9.29
CA LEU A 58 15.07 4.38 -9.03
C LEU A 58 15.43 3.09 -9.77
N ASN A 59 14.49 2.15 -9.89
CA ASN A 59 14.60 0.92 -10.69
C ASN A 59 15.94 0.20 -10.52
N GLU A 60 16.45 0.18 -9.29
CA GLU A 60 17.74 -0.43 -8.99
C GLU A 60 17.58 -1.94 -8.91
N LYS A 61 18.40 -2.69 -9.65
CA LYS A 61 18.29 -4.15 -9.78
C LYS A 61 18.30 -4.91 -8.45
N SER A 62 18.93 -4.35 -7.41
CA SER A 62 19.01 -4.92 -6.06
C SER A 62 18.05 -4.27 -5.05
N GLY A 63 17.14 -3.42 -5.52
CA GLY A 63 16.41 -2.47 -4.69
C GLY A 63 17.23 -1.27 -4.29
N SER A 64 16.57 -0.37 -3.57
CA SER A 64 17.09 0.93 -3.15
C SER A 64 17.21 1.05 -1.64
N THR A 65 18.24 1.76 -1.18
CA THR A 65 18.42 2.03 0.25
C THR A 65 17.39 3.04 0.75
N GLU A 66 17.19 3.12 2.08
CA GLU A 66 16.35 4.15 2.68
C GLU A 66 16.86 5.56 2.32
N GLU A 67 18.18 5.73 2.26
CA GLU A 67 18.83 6.97 1.89
C GLU A 67 18.55 7.37 0.43
N ASP A 68 18.60 6.43 -0.51
CA ASP A 68 18.32 6.70 -1.92
C ASP A 68 16.86 7.11 -2.12
N ILE A 69 15.93 6.41 -1.44
CA ILE A 69 14.52 6.75 -1.43
C ILE A 69 14.30 8.13 -0.79
N SER A 70 14.94 8.41 0.35
CA SER A 70 14.85 9.72 1.01
C SER A 70 15.34 10.83 0.10
N LYS A 71 16.46 10.62 -0.61
CA LYS A 71 17.05 11.59 -1.53
C LYS A 71 16.15 11.85 -2.74
N PHE A 72 15.50 10.81 -3.26
CA PHE A 72 14.50 10.95 -4.32
C PHE A 72 13.31 11.79 -3.85
N ILE A 73 12.73 11.46 -2.70
CA ILE A 73 11.55 12.15 -2.15
C ILE A 73 11.87 13.62 -1.87
N ARG A 74 13.04 13.91 -1.30
CA ARG A 74 13.52 15.28 -1.10
C ARG A 74 13.56 16.04 -2.44
N ARG A 75 14.32 15.54 -3.42
CA ARG A 75 14.44 16.18 -4.73
C ARG A 75 13.09 16.53 -5.37
N GLU A 76 12.11 15.64 -5.29
CA GLU A 76 10.80 15.81 -5.94
C GLU A 76 9.82 16.67 -5.12
N TYR A 77 9.95 16.71 -3.79
CA TYR A 77 8.93 17.27 -2.87
C TYR A 77 9.48 18.23 -1.81
N ASP A 78 10.72 18.73 -1.95
CA ASP A 78 11.53 19.43 -0.93
C ASP A 78 10.82 20.59 -0.21
N ASN A 79 9.89 21.30 -0.86
CA ASN A 79 9.31 22.54 -0.34
C ASN A 79 8.40 22.35 0.88
N ASP A 80 7.85 21.15 1.11
CA ASP A 80 6.82 20.93 2.14
C ASP A 80 6.98 19.60 2.89
N LEU A 81 8.15 18.96 2.83
CA LEU A 81 8.36 17.75 3.62
C LEU A 81 8.36 18.07 5.12
N PRO A 82 7.70 17.24 5.96
CA PRO A 82 7.76 17.38 7.40
C PRO A 82 9.21 17.39 7.90
N PHE A 83 9.46 18.14 8.97
CA PHE A 83 10.79 18.21 9.61
C PHE A 83 11.36 16.81 9.91
N ASP A 84 10.51 15.89 10.35
CA ASP A 84 10.88 14.53 10.73
C ASP A 84 10.72 13.52 9.57
N HIS A 85 11.02 13.96 8.34
CA HIS A 85 10.88 13.15 7.13
C HIS A 85 11.53 11.76 7.26
N ALA A 86 12.73 11.68 7.83
CA ALA A 86 13.47 10.44 7.97
C ALA A 86 12.71 9.42 8.84
N PHE A 87 12.23 9.84 10.02
CA PHE A 87 11.47 8.94 10.90
C PHE A 87 10.15 8.49 10.26
N ILE A 88 9.44 9.40 9.59
CA ILE A 88 8.18 9.09 8.90
C ILE A 88 8.43 8.08 7.78
N LEU A 89 9.47 8.29 6.97
CA LEU A 89 9.89 7.39 5.91
C LEU A 89 10.21 6.00 6.47
N HIS A 90 11.07 5.93 7.47
CA HIS A 90 11.45 4.69 8.13
C HIS A 90 10.22 3.90 8.64
N SER A 91 9.35 4.60 9.38
CA SER A 91 8.11 4.02 9.90
C SER A 91 7.22 3.48 8.79
N ARG A 92 7.18 4.17 7.64
CA ARG A 92 6.33 3.77 6.53
C ARG A 92 6.89 2.60 5.73
N LEU A 93 8.20 2.57 5.50
CA LEU A 93 8.89 1.44 4.89
C LEU A 93 8.71 0.17 5.71
N LYS A 94 8.88 0.25 7.04
CA LYS A 94 8.61 -0.88 7.93
C LYS A 94 7.17 -1.40 7.79
N LYS A 95 6.18 -0.51 7.67
CA LYS A 95 4.78 -0.90 7.46
C LYS A 95 4.56 -1.59 6.11
N PHE A 96 5.23 -1.15 5.04
CA PHE A 96 5.17 -1.83 3.75
C PHE A 96 5.80 -3.23 3.80
N CYS A 97 6.90 -3.39 4.54
CA CYS A 97 7.47 -4.73 4.77
C CYS A 97 6.51 -5.62 5.55
N MET A 98 5.80 -5.07 6.53
CA MET A 98 4.78 -5.81 7.29
C MET A 98 3.54 -6.16 6.45
N SER A 99 3.17 -5.35 5.45
CA SER A 99 2.05 -5.66 4.54
C SER A 99 2.43 -6.65 3.43
N GLY A 100 3.72 -6.94 3.25
CA GLY A 100 4.22 -7.78 2.17
C GLY A 100 4.31 -7.08 0.81
N GLU A 101 4.04 -5.77 0.76
CA GLU A 101 4.18 -4.98 -0.48
C GLU A 101 5.65 -4.70 -0.82
N LEU A 102 6.52 -4.57 0.19
CA LEU A 102 7.97 -4.42 0.02
C LEU A 102 8.72 -5.55 0.71
N LEU A 103 9.86 -5.94 0.15
CA LEU A 103 10.84 -6.79 0.79
C LEU A 103 12.05 -5.94 1.22
N CYS A 104 12.46 -6.06 2.49
CA CYS A 104 13.74 -5.56 2.95
C CYS A 104 14.78 -6.67 2.86
N THR A 105 15.79 -6.47 2.01
CA THR A 105 16.91 -7.40 1.82
C THR A 105 17.88 -7.36 3.01
N GLU A 106 18.73 -8.38 3.14
CA GLU A 106 19.77 -8.44 4.18
C GLU A 106 20.73 -7.23 4.17
N ASN A 107 20.87 -6.59 3.01
CA ASN A 107 21.71 -5.41 2.81
C ASN A 107 20.99 -4.09 3.15
N GLY A 108 19.78 -4.13 3.71
CA GLY A 108 18.99 -2.95 4.06
C GLY A 108 18.38 -2.21 2.86
N LYS A 109 18.20 -2.90 1.73
CA LYS A 109 17.56 -2.35 0.53
C LYS A 109 16.12 -2.82 0.37
N TYR A 110 15.27 -1.98 -0.20
CA TYR A 110 13.85 -2.21 -0.40
C TYR A 110 13.52 -2.50 -1.87
N VAL A 111 12.73 -3.54 -2.11
CA VAL A 111 12.28 -4.00 -3.45
C VAL A 111 10.77 -4.25 -3.42
N PHE A 112 10.06 -3.98 -4.51
CA PHE A 112 8.67 -4.43 -4.66
C PHE A 112 8.59 -5.94 -4.83
N VAL A 113 7.62 -6.56 -4.16
CA VAL A 113 7.26 -7.95 -4.45
C VAL A 113 6.32 -7.90 -5.64
N ASP A 114 6.78 -8.36 -6.81
CA ASP A 114 5.91 -8.48 -7.98
C ASP A 114 4.89 -9.57 -7.68
N CYS A 115 3.65 -9.16 -7.37
CA CYS A 115 2.52 -10.06 -7.32
C CYS A 115 2.07 -10.36 -8.75
N GLU A 116 2.85 -11.13 -9.50
CA GLU A 116 2.37 -11.76 -10.73
C GLU A 116 1.38 -12.85 -10.31
N SER A 117 0.09 -12.54 -10.31
CA SER A 117 -0.94 -13.59 -10.31
C SER A 117 -1.03 -14.15 -11.73
N GLU A 118 -0.10 -15.04 -12.08
CA GLU A 118 -0.31 -15.97 -13.18
C GLU A 118 -1.37 -16.97 -12.71
N VAL A 119 -2.62 -16.71 -13.11
CA VAL A 119 -3.67 -17.72 -13.05
C VAL A 119 -3.51 -18.51 -14.34
N GLU A 120 -2.75 -19.59 -14.30
CA GLU A 120 -2.80 -20.61 -15.35
C GLU A 120 -4.19 -21.27 -15.21
N GLU A 121 -5.11 -20.91 -16.10
CA GLU A 121 -6.34 -21.66 -16.32
C GLU A 121 -5.93 -22.98 -16.98
N GLU A 122 -5.86 -24.05 -16.19
CA GLU A 122 -5.76 -25.42 -16.71
C GLU A 122 -7.09 -25.71 -17.45
N GLU A 123 -7.01 -25.85 -18.78
CA GLU A 123 -8.13 -26.32 -19.60
C GLU A 123 -8.33 -27.83 -19.32
N ASP A 124 -9.44 -28.17 -18.65
CA ASP A 124 -9.89 -29.55 -18.48
C ASP A 124 -10.31 -30.11 -19.86
N ASP A 125 -9.44 -30.91 -20.49
CA ASP A 125 -9.75 -31.73 -21.66
C ASP A 125 -10.66 -32.90 -21.25
N ASP A 126 -11.97 -32.76 -21.45
CA ASP A 126 -12.96 -33.85 -21.38
C ASP A 126 -12.83 -34.77 -22.62
N GLU A 127 -11.94 -35.77 -22.58
CA GLU A 127 -12.00 -36.96 -23.45
C GLU A 127 -12.77 -38.08 -22.73
N GLU A 128 -14.06 -38.26 -23.05
CA GLU A 128 -14.80 -39.48 -22.73
C GLU A 128 -14.77 -40.44 -23.94
N ASP A 129 -14.12 -41.58 -23.73
CA ASP A 129 -13.95 -42.69 -24.67
C ASP A 129 -15.28 -43.37 -25.06
N GLU A 130 -15.42 -43.70 -26.34
CA GLU A 130 -16.51 -44.53 -26.89
C GLU A 130 -16.35 -46.01 -26.44
N GLU A 131 -17.33 -46.55 -25.71
CA GLU A 131 -17.43 -47.99 -25.42
C GLU A 131 -17.93 -48.77 -26.66
N GLU A 132 -17.06 -49.59 -27.27
CA GLU A 132 -17.43 -50.64 -28.21
C GLU A 132 -17.34 -52.02 -27.51
N GLU A 133 -18.49 -52.63 -27.21
CA GLU A 133 -18.60 -54.00 -26.67
C GLU A 133 -18.43 -55.05 -27.79
N ASP A 134 -17.21 -55.58 -27.96
CA ASP A 134 -17.01 -56.83 -28.70
C ASP A 134 -17.09 -58.03 -27.76
N THR A 135 -18.30 -58.55 -27.57
CA THR A 135 -18.47 -59.92 -27.06
C THR A 135 -18.35 -60.90 -28.22
N ASN A 136 -17.26 -61.66 -28.30
CA ASN A 136 -17.31 -63.08 -28.65
C ASN A 136 -15.95 -63.79 -28.60
N ASN A 137 -16.03 -65.01 -28.04
CA ASN A 137 -15.29 -66.20 -28.45
C ASN A 137 -14.16 -66.73 -27.53
N VAL A 138 -14.61 -67.48 -26.52
CA VAL A 138 -14.31 -68.92 -26.29
C VAL A 138 -12.90 -69.36 -25.87
N ASN A 139 -12.91 -70.02 -24.68
CA ASN A 139 -12.11 -71.17 -24.20
C ASN A 139 -10.58 -71.11 -24.40
N TYR A 140 -9.74 -71.49 -23.43
CA TYR A 140 -9.76 -72.80 -22.80
C TYR A 140 -8.54 -72.94 -21.89
N PHE A 141 -8.67 -73.84 -20.92
CA PHE A 141 -7.65 -74.52 -20.11
C PHE A 141 -7.08 -73.77 -18.89
N HIS A 142 -7.30 -74.18 -17.63
CA HIS A 142 -7.24 -75.48 -16.92
C HIS A 142 -5.97 -75.57 -16.04
N THR A 143 -6.25 -75.54 -14.73
CA THR A 143 -5.59 -76.27 -13.63
C THR A 143 -4.39 -75.68 -12.90
N ILE A 144 -4.64 -75.35 -11.62
CA ILE A 144 -3.67 -75.45 -10.53
C ILE A 144 -4.39 -76.10 -9.32
N ILE A 145 -4.21 -77.43 -9.14
CA ILE A 145 -3.49 -78.10 -8.04
C ILE A 145 -4.37 -78.52 -6.82
N LYS A 146 -4.45 -79.86 -6.69
CA LYS A 146 -4.69 -80.76 -5.53
C LYS A 146 -5.99 -80.67 -4.74
#